data_AF-A0A1A8QJK8-F1
#
_entry.id   AF-A0A1A8QJK8-F1
#
_cell.length_a   1.000
_cell.length_b   1.000
_cell.length_c   1.000
_cell.angle_alpha   90.00
_cell.angle_beta   90.00
_cell.angle_gamma   90.00
#
_symmetry.space_group_name_H-M   'P 1'
#
loop_
_entity.id
_entity.type
_entity.pdbx_description
1 polymer ?
#
loop_
_entity_poly.entity_id
_entity_poly.type
_entity_poly.pdbx_seq_one_letter_code
_entity_poly.pdbx_strand_id
1 'polypeptide(L)'
;VYLGSTGSFTWQGNVHVIWRDPDPLNSFDYNKKSFGKDQNRDSYIGYSVLEERKLLSRNDHTVVTGAPRDKSRGSVLFGKKSENSEFEVVQTIPGEQVGSYFGNSLAVLDLNNDDWNDLIVGAPFYFDRMKDHG
;
A
#
# COMPACT_ATOMS: atom_id res chain seq x y z
N VAL A 1 -0.44 12.84 -7.10
CA VAL A 1 -1.64 11.98 -7.19
C VAL A 1 -1.21 10.52 -7.16
N TYR A 2 -1.88 9.71 -6.34
CA TYR A 2 -1.65 8.27 -6.19
C TYR A 2 -2.84 7.52 -6.78
N LEU A 3 -2.60 6.56 -7.67
CA LEU A 3 -3.64 5.79 -8.34
C LEU A 3 -3.33 4.30 -8.20
N GLY A 4 -4.25 3.57 -7.57
CA GLY A 4 -4.23 2.11 -7.54
C GLY A 4 -4.63 1.50 -8.88
N SER A 5 -4.02 0.39 -9.28
CA SER A 5 -4.31 -0.31 -10.54
C SER A 5 -4.15 -1.81 -10.39
N THR A 6 -5.16 -2.45 -9.77
CA THR A 6 -5.14 -3.87 -9.40
C THR A 6 -5.07 -4.85 -10.58
N GLY A 7 -5.49 -4.43 -11.77
CA GLY A 7 -5.43 -5.24 -12.99
C GLY A 7 -4.06 -5.30 -13.69
N SER A 8 -3.11 -4.47 -13.28
CA SER A 8 -1.78 -4.41 -13.92
C SER A 8 -1.02 -5.73 -13.76
N PHE A 9 -0.28 -6.12 -14.81
CA PHE A 9 0.60 -7.30 -14.83
C PHE A 9 -0.08 -8.60 -14.39
N THR A 10 -1.16 -9.01 -15.08
CA THR A 10 -1.91 -10.24 -14.75
C THR A 10 -2.40 -10.22 -13.30
N TRP A 11 -3.09 -9.14 -12.95
CA TRP A 11 -3.65 -8.91 -11.62
C TRP A 11 -2.64 -8.91 -10.45
N GLN A 12 -1.34 -8.83 -10.73
CA GLN A 12 -0.35 -8.47 -9.70
C GLN A 12 -0.80 -7.19 -8.99
N GLY A 13 -1.23 -6.20 -9.77
CA GLY A 13 -1.57 -4.87 -9.32
C GLY A 13 -0.37 -3.92 -9.28
N ASN A 14 -0.64 -2.62 -9.16
CA ASN A 14 0.39 -1.59 -9.03
C ASN A 14 -0.19 -0.30 -8.41
N VAL A 15 0.69 0.60 -7.99
CA VAL A 15 0.36 1.99 -7.66
C VAL A 15 1.13 2.90 -8.58
N HIS A 16 0.43 3.73 -9.33
CA HIS A 16 1.03 4.77 -10.15
C HIS A 16 0.99 6.10 -9.43
N VAL A 17 2.15 6.75 -9.34
CA VAL A 17 2.29 8.06 -8.72
C VAL A 17 2.67 9.06 -9.79
N ILE A 18 1.87 10.12 -9.89
CA ILE A 18 2.12 11.24 -10.79
C ILE A 18 2.31 12.47 -9.93
N TRP A 19 3.53 13.01 -9.96
CA TRP A 19 3.86 14.31 -9.39
C TRP A 19 4.08 15.29 -10.53
N ARG A 20 3.42 16.45 -10.51
CA ARG A 20 3.61 17.52 -11.49
C ARG A 20 4.29 18.70 -10.81
N ASP A 21 5.15 19.39 -11.54
CA ASP A 21 5.77 20.62 -11.06
C ASP A 21 4.67 21.67 -10.80
N PRO A 22 4.60 22.26 -9.59
CA PRO A 22 3.67 23.34 -9.29
C PRO A 22 4.02 24.66 -10.00
N ASP A 23 5.24 24.82 -10.53
CA ASP A 23 5.61 25.97 -11.36
C ASP A 23 4.84 25.93 -12.70
N PRO A 24 4.04 26.96 -13.03
CA PRO A 24 3.32 27.05 -14.29
C PRO A 24 4.20 26.90 -15.53
N LEU A 25 5.47 27.34 -15.45
CA LEU A 25 6.43 27.25 -16.56
C LEU A 25 6.88 25.81 -16.84
N ASN A 26 6.85 24.94 -15.83
CA ASN A 26 7.23 23.53 -15.92
C ASN A 26 6.02 22.59 -15.76
N SER A 27 4.80 23.09 -15.97
CA SER A 27 3.55 22.35 -15.71
C SER A 27 3.39 21.03 -16.51
N PHE A 28 4.19 20.84 -17.56
CA PHE A 28 4.25 19.60 -18.34
C PHE A 28 5.26 18.58 -17.79
N ASP A 29 6.18 19.00 -16.91
CA ASP A 29 7.14 18.12 -16.28
C ASP A 29 6.44 17.31 -15.18
N TYR A 30 6.54 15.99 -15.32
CA TYR A 30 5.98 15.06 -14.37
C TYR A 30 6.96 13.95 -14.03
N ASN A 31 6.93 13.51 -12.77
CA ASN A 31 7.62 12.31 -12.32
C ASN A 31 6.60 11.18 -12.16
N LYS A 32 6.89 10.03 -12.78
CA LYS A 32 6.11 8.80 -12.65
C LYS A 32 6.89 7.77 -11.84
N LYS A 33 6.24 7.19 -10.82
CA LYS A 33 6.77 6.05 -10.07
C LYS A 33 5.76 4.93 -9.95
N SER A 34 6.25 3.69 -9.89
CA SER A 34 5.44 2.49 -9.73
C SER A 34 6.15 1.41 -8.94
N PHE A 35 5.45 0.38 -8.47
CA PHE A 35 6.06 -0.79 -7.81
C PHE A 35 6.69 -1.79 -8.80
N GLY A 36 6.70 -1.46 -10.10
CA GLY A 36 7.28 -2.32 -11.14
C GLY A 36 6.51 -3.62 -11.38
N LYS A 37 7.08 -4.47 -12.22
CA LYS A 37 6.57 -5.82 -12.49
C LYS A 37 7.32 -6.82 -11.61
N ASP A 38 6.58 -7.72 -10.99
CA ASP A 38 7.12 -8.83 -10.20
C ASP A 38 6.63 -10.18 -10.79
N GLN A 39 7.11 -11.29 -10.26
CA GLN A 39 6.67 -12.65 -10.61
C GLN A 39 5.34 -13.02 -9.94
N ASN A 40 4.96 -12.31 -8.87
CA ASN A 40 3.73 -12.55 -8.14
C ASN A 40 2.51 -12.07 -8.94
N ARG A 41 1.56 -12.97 -9.16
CA ARG A 41 0.30 -12.68 -9.85
C ARG A 41 -0.85 -12.59 -8.86
N ASP A 42 -1.96 -12.02 -9.31
CA ASP A 42 -3.24 -12.02 -8.59
C ASP A 42 -3.19 -11.44 -7.16
N SER A 43 -2.19 -10.61 -6.85
CA SER A 43 -1.99 -10.03 -5.50
C SER A 43 -2.87 -8.80 -5.25
N TYR A 44 -3.30 -8.13 -6.33
CA TYR A 44 -4.13 -6.93 -6.31
C TYR A 44 -3.46 -5.75 -5.58
N ILE A 45 -2.15 -5.58 -5.76
CA ILE A 45 -1.44 -4.38 -5.28
C ILE A 45 -2.14 -3.12 -5.81
N GLY A 46 -2.25 -2.11 -4.95
CA GLY A 46 -2.96 -0.87 -5.25
C GLY A 46 -4.47 -0.97 -5.04
N TYR A 47 -4.97 -2.01 -4.37
CA TYR A 47 -6.39 -2.05 -4.00
C TYR A 47 -6.76 -0.91 -3.05
N SER A 48 -5.86 -0.63 -2.10
CA SER A 48 -5.87 0.54 -1.24
C SER A 48 -4.50 1.22 -1.33
N VAL A 49 -4.47 2.54 -1.25
CA VAL A 49 -3.23 3.32 -1.33
C VAL A 49 -3.33 4.56 -0.45
N LEU A 50 -2.24 4.87 0.23
CA LEU A 50 -2.02 6.15 0.90
C LEU A 50 -0.54 6.53 0.86
N GLU A 51 -0.25 7.79 1.12
CA GLU A 51 1.10 8.31 1.34
C GLU A 51 1.08 9.08 2.64
N GLU A 52 2.04 8.84 3.53
CA GLU A 52 2.15 9.61 4.76
C GLU A 52 3.60 9.70 5.25
N ARG A 53 3.91 10.74 6.03
CA ARG A 53 5.18 10.86 6.75
C ARG A 53 5.06 10.20 8.12
N LYS A 54 6.16 10.12 8.87
CA LYS A 54 6.18 9.61 10.25
C LYS A 54 5.69 8.17 10.41
N LEU A 55 5.70 7.37 9.33
CA LEU A 55 5.51 5.92 9.40
C LEU A 55 6.87 5.21 9.58
N LEU A 56 7.83 5.52 8.69
CA LEU A 56 9.20 4.96 8.72
C LEU A 56 10.29 6.03 8.83
N SER A 57 9.96 7.30 8.57
CA SER A 57 10.86 8.45 8.64
C SER A 57 10.05 9.70 8.95
N ARG A 58 10.60 10.62 9.75
CA ARG A 58 9.95 11.91 10.05
C ARG A 58 9.98 12.85 8.85
N ASN A 59 10.96 12.72 7.97
CA ASN A 59 11.18 13.63 6.85
C ASN A 59 10.68 13.08 5.51
N ASP A 60 10.78 11.77 5.33
CA ASP A 60 10.45 11.14 4.05
C ASP A 60 9.03 10.61 4.04
N HIS A 61 8.36 10.82 2.92
CA HIS A 61 7.07 10.20 2.66
C HIS A 61 7.23 8.71 2.39
N THR A 62 6.30 7.93 2.92
CA THR A 62 6.20 6.50 2.66
C THR A 62 4.88 6.23 1.98
N VAL A 63 4.92 5.53 0.84
CA VAL A 63 3.71 5.05 0.15
C VAL A 63 3.35 3.70 0.75
N VAL A 64 2.11 3.55 1.19
CA VAL A 64 1.58 2.29 1.71
C VAL A 64 0.50 1.81 0.77
N THR A 65 0.56 0.54 0.38
CA THR A 65 -0.41 -0.07 -0.51
C THR A 65 -0.85 -1.43 0.00
N GLY A 66 -2.15 -1.68 -0.10
CA GLY A 66 -2.72 -3.00 0.17
C GLY A 66 -2.67 -3.92 -1.04
N ALA A 67 -2.49 -5.21 -0.78
CA ALA A 67 -2.51 -6.32 -1.72
C ALA A 67 -3.37 -7.46 -1.13
N PRO A 68 -4.71 -7.30 -1.07
CA PRO A 68 -5.57 -8.15 -0.25
C PRO A 68 -5.69 -9.60 -0.72
N ARG A 69 -5.17 -9.94 -1.90
CA ARG A 69 -5.12 -11.30 -2.43
C ARG A 69 -3.74 -11.94 -2.36
N ASP A 70 -2.72 -11.20 -1.93
CA ASP A 70 -1.36 -11.71 -1.82
C ASP A 70 -1.33 -13.00 -0.97
N LYS A 71 -0.75 -14.06 -1.54
CA LYS A 71 -0.67 -15.42 -0.98
C LYS A 71 -1.99 -15.91 -0.36
N SER A 72 -3.13 -15.47 -0.90
CA SER A 72 -4.49 -15.75 -0.39
C SER A 72 -4.77 -15.29 1.05
N ARG A 73 -3.88 -14.54 1.69
CA ARG A 73 -4.05 -14.00 3.05
C ARG A 73 -4.19 -12.48 3.06
N GLY A 74 -3.66 -11.83 2.03
CA GLY A 74 -3.53 -10.39 1.94
C GLY A 74 -2.22 -9.90 2.54
N SER A 75 -1.77 -8.73 2.12
CA SER A 75 -0.59 -8.06 2.67
C SER A 75 -0.66 -6.54 2.48
N VAL A 76 0.23 -5.83 3.18
CA VAL A 76 0.45 -4.39 3.03
C VAL A 76 1.92 -4.13 2.77
N LEU A 77 2.23 -3.38 1.72
CA LEU A 77 3.59 -3.06 1.29
C LEU A 77 3.89 -1.59 1.55
N PHE A 78 5.13 -1.33 1.97
CA PHE A 78 5.68 0.00 2.21
C PHE A 78 6.73 0.30 1.15
N GLY A 79 6.48 1.33 0.34
CA GLY A 79 7.37 1.81 -0.70
C GLY A 79 8.01 3.14 -0.34
N LYS A 80 9.32 3.25 -0.51
CA LYS A 80 10.06 4.53 -0.46
C LYS A 80 10.44 5.00 -1.85
N LYS A 81 10.53 6.32 -2.01
CA LYS A 81 10.99 6.94 -3.24
C LYS A 81 12.48 6.61 -3.45
N SER A 82 12.80 5.84 -4.48
CA SER A 82 14.18 5.61 -4.94
C SER A 82 14.59 6.66 -5.99
N GLU A 83 15.85 6.71 -6.41
CA GLU A 83 16.30 7.50 -7.57
C GLU A 83 15.69 6.97 -8.88
N ASN A 84 15.44 5.66 -8.95
CA ASN A 84 14.86 4.99 -10.11
C ASN A 84 13.37 5.32 -10.31
N SER A 85 12.81 5.02 -11.48
CA SER A 85 11.36 5.16 -11.75
C SER A 85 10.46 4.19 -10.96
N GLU A 86 11.01 3.44 -10.01
CA GLU A 86 10.30 2.46 -9.19
C GLU A 86 10.39 2.79 -7.69
N PHE A 87 9.36 2.38 -6.94
CA PHE A 87 9.41 2.40 -5.48
C PHE A 87 10.27 1.25 -4.97
N GLU A 88 11.11 1.54 -3.99
CA GLU A 88 11.82 0.51 -3.25
C GLU A 88 10.90 -0.03 -2.15
N VAL A 89 10.56 -1.32 -2.21
CA VAL A 89 9.77 -1.97 -1.16
C VAL A 89 10.67 -2.22 0.03
N VAL A 90 10.42 -1.51 1.13
CA VAL A 90 11.25 -1.59 2.35
C VAL A 90 10.65 -2.48 3.42
N GLN A 91 9.33 -2.72 3.38
CA GLN A 91 8.65 -3.57 4.35
C GLN A 91 7.37 -4.15 3.75
N THR A 92 7.04 -5.37 4.15
CA THR A 92 5.77 -6.03 3.85
C THR A 92 5.20 -6.63 5.12
N ILE A 93 3.94 -6.32 5.43
CA ILE A 93 3.19 -6.90 6.55
C ILE A 93 2.21 -7.93 5.99
N PRO A 94 2.41 -9.23 6.23
CA PRO A 94 1.48 -10.26 5.75
C PRO A 94 0.25 -10.38 6.65
N GLY A 95 -0.90 -10.65 6.04
CA GLY A 95 -2.11 -11.07 6.75
C GLY A 95 -1.98 -12.48 7.33
N GLU A 96 -2.68 -12.73 8.42
CA GLU A 96 -2.57 -14.00 9.17
C GLU A 96 -3.50 -15.08 8.61
N GLN A 97 -4.77 -14.73 8.36
CA GLN A 97 -5.81 -15.67 7.98
C GLN A 97 -6.07 -15.69 6.47
N VAL A 98 -6.13 -16.88 5.89
CA VAL A 98 -6.50 -17.09 4.48
C VAL A 98 -7.93 -16.60 4.24
N GLY A 99 -8.12 -15.81 3.18
CA GLY A 99 -9.42 -15.25 2.81
C GLY A 99 -9.84 -14.02 3.61
N SER A 100 -9.07 -13.58 4.59
CA SER A 100 -9.40 -12.41 5.43
C SER A 100 -9.41 -11.08 4.67
N TYR A 101 -8.72 -11.06 3.51
CA TYR A 101 -8.60 -9.89 2.65
C TYR A 101 -7.86 -8.72 3.33
N PHE A 102 -6.86 -9.06 4.15
CA PHE A 102 -6.01 -8.10 4.86
C PHE A 102 -5.31 -7.14 3.90
N GLY A 103 -5.39 -5.84 4.16
CA GLY A 103 -4.92 -4.79 3.24
C GLY A 103 -6.03 -4.25 2.32
N ASN A 104 -7.29 -4.61 2.58
CA ASN A 104 -8.43 -4.08 1.82
C ASN A 104 -8.58 -2.56 1.94
N SER A 105 -8.40 -2.03 3.14
CA SER A 105 -8.51 -0.61 3.46
C SER A 105 -7.38 -0.22 4.41
N LEU A 106 -6.98 1.06 4.36
CA LEU A 106 -5.88 1.61 5.14
C LEU A 106 -6.29 2.95 5.73
N ALA A 107 -5.85 3.22 6.95
CA ALA A 107 -5.94 4.54 7.58
C ALA A 107 -4.67 4.80 8.40
N VAL A 108 -4.24 6.05 8.46
CA VAL A 108 -3.04 6.46 9.17
C VAL A 108 -3.35 7.65 10.08
N LEU A 109 -2.97 7.53 11.35
CA LEU A 109 -3.02 8.59 12.35
C LEU A 109 -2.14 8.25 13.54
N ASP A 110 -1.69 9.25 14.28
CA ASP A 110 -1.04 9.08 15.58
C ASP A 110 -2.11 8.74 16.65
N LEU A 111 -2.22 7.46 17.02
CA LEU A 111 -3.22 6.97 17.99
C LEU A 111 -2.74 7.13 19.43
N ASN A 112 -1.44 7.06 19.65
CA ASN A 112 -0.84 7.01 20.98
C ASN A 112 -0.22 8.35 21.41
N ASN A 113 -0.24 9.36 20.54
CA ASN A 113 0.28 10.71 20.70
C ASN A 113 1.80 10.76 20.95
N ASP A 114 2.57 9.92 20.26
CA ASP A 114 4.04 9.87 20.35
C ASP A 114 4.76 10.61 19.21
N ASP A 115 4.00 11.34 18.37
CA ASP A 115 4.47 12.05 17.19
C ASP A 115 5.00 11.11 16.07
N TRP A 116 4.68 9.81 16.13
CA TRP A 116 4.72 8.87 15.02
C TRP A 116 3.30 8.50 14.59
N ASN A 117 3.14 8.24 13.30
CA ASN A 117 1.85 7.83 12.78
C ASN A 117 1.72 6.30 12.91
N ASP A 118 0.57 5.85 13.40
CA ASP A 118 0.18 4.45 13.43
C ASP A 118 -0.58 4.06 12.15
N LEU A 119 -0.48 2.79 11.77
CA LEU A 119 -1.19 2.23 10.62
C LEU A 119 -2.33 1.31 11.07
N ILE A 120 -3.53 1.58 10.57
CA ILE A 120 -4.70 0.71 10.70
C ILE A 120 -4.95 0.01 9.36
N VAL A 121 -5.13 -1.31 9.41
CA VAL A 121 -5.35 -2.16 8.23
C VAL A 121 -6.66 -2.93 8.36
N GLY A 122 -7.50 -2.84 7.34
CA GLY A 122 -8.75 -3.61 7.27
C GLY A 122 -8.54 -5.05 6.77
N ALA A 123 -9.21 -5.99 7.43
CA ALA A 123 -9.37 -7.38 7.01
C ALA A 123 -10.85 -7.80 7.11
N PRO A 124 -11.71 -7.28 6.21
CA PRO A 124 -13.17 -7.33 6.37
C PRO A 124 -13.77 -8.74 6.33
N PHE A 125 -13.04 -9.72 5.80
CA PHE A 125 -13.48 -11.11 5.73
C PHE A 125 -12.77 -12.00 6.74
N TYR A 126 -12.06 -11.41 7.71
CA TYR A 126 -11.57 -12.15 8.85
C TYR A 126 -12.74 -12.80 9.59
N PHE A 127 -12.58 -14.06 9.94
CA PHE A 127 -13.61 -14.84 10.60
C PHE A 127 -13.02 -15.65 11.75
N ASP A 128 -13.63 -15.55 12.93
CA ASP A 128 -13.36 -16.45 14.04
C ASP A 128 -14.57 -17.37 14.24
N ARG A 129 -14.32 -18.68 14.32
CA ARG A 129 -15.35 -19.62 14.74
C ARG A 129 -15.47 -19.49 16.24
N MET A 130 -16.34 -18.60 16.71
CA MET A 130 -16.88 -18.74 18.06
C MET A 130 -17.31 -20.20 18.23
N LYS A 131 -16.72 -20.90 19.21
CA LYS A 131 -17.20 -22.22 19.59
C LYS A 131 -18.62 -22.01 20.10
N ASP A 132 -19.60 -22.52 19.38
CA ASP A 132 -20.93 -22.71 19.92
C ASP A 132 -20.78 -23.57 21.18
N HIS A 133 -20.91 -22.94 22.34
CA HIS A 133 -21.18 -23.65 23.58
C HIS A 133 -22.65 -24.06 23.51
N GLY A 134 -22.88 -25.26 22.95
CA GLY A 134 -24.20 -25.88 22.88
C GLY A 134 -24.79 -26.21 24.24
#